data_AF-A0A524H145-F1
#
_entry.id   AF-A0A524H145-F1
#
_cell.length_a   1.000
_cell.length_b   1.000
_cell.length_c   1.000
_cell.angle_alpha   90.00
_cell.angle_beta   90.00
_cell.angle_gamma   90.00
#
_symmetry.space_group_name_H-M   'P 1'
#
loop_
_entity.id
_entity.type
_entity.pdbx_description
1 polymer ?
#
loop_
_entity_poly.entity_id
_entity_poly.type
_entity_poly.pdbx_seq_one_letter_code
_entity_poly.pdbx_strand_id
1 'polypeptide(L)'
;MESNWEKKLACASQCHHCRKSLGPKDPRVLSVFDHQPICPACKQVEEQRPDFADQSKQMVADCISATGKPYGDPAGYCFHHFCPFKCKE
;
A
#
# COMPACT_ATOMS: atom_id res chain seq x y z
N MET A 1 -7.98 -14.87 -2.34
CA MET A 1 -7.40 -14.54 -1.02
C MET A 1 -7.64 -13.05 -0.71
N GLU A 2 -8.90 -12.60 -0.82
CA GLU A 2 -9.24 -11.15 -0.81
C GLU A 2 -9.70 -10.62 0.56
N SER A 3 -10.02 -11.48 1.53
CA SER A 3 -10.91 -11.07 2.63
C SER A 3 -10.26 -10.51 3.89
N ASN A 4 -8.94 -10.26 3.93
CA ASN A 4 -8.25 -9.96 5.20
C ASN A 4 -7.20 -8.85 5.16
N TRP A 5 -6.82 -8.33 4.00
CA TRP A 5 -5.85 -7.24 3.92
C TRP A 5 -6.46 -5.93 4.43
N GLU A 6 -7.73 -5.66 4.14
CA GLU A 6 -8.45 -4.48 4.64
C GLU A 6 -8.47 -4.47 6.17
N LYS A 7 -8.82 -5.60 6.78
CA LYS A 7 -8.89 -5.69 8.25
C LYS A 7 -7.52 -5.61 8.92
N LYS A 8 -6.48 -6.20 8.32
CA LYS A 8 -5.14 -6.27 8.93
C LYS A 8 -4.27 -5.04 8.65
N LEU A 9 -4.37 -4.47 7.45
CA LEU A 9 -3.49 -3.40 6.99
C LEU A 9 -4.23 -2.07 6.89
N ALA A 10 -5.54 -2.07 6.57
CA ALA A 10 -6.21 -0.80 6.30
C ALA A 10 -6.38 0.06 7.56
N CYS A 11 -6.45 -0.56 8.73
CA CYS A 11 -6.56 0.11 10.02
C CYS A 11 -5.30 -0.01 10.89
N ALA A 12 -4.13 -0.26 10.28
CA ALA A 12 -2.86 -0.25 11.00
C ALA A 12 -2.68 1.05 11.80
N SER A 13 -2.34 0.92 13.08
CA SER A 13 -2.21 2.05 14.01
C SER A 13 -0.84 2.71 13.96
N GLN A 14 0.11 2.14 13.22
CA GLN A 14 1.48 2.64 13.09
C GLN A 14 2.01 2.43 11.66
N CYS A 15 2.81 3.37 11.19
CA CYS A 15 3.58 3.25 9.95
C CYS A 15 4.66 2.18 10.11
N HIS A 16 4.78 1.26 9.15
CA HIS A 16 5.78 0.20 9.21
C HIS A 16 7.23 0.73 9.23
N HIS A 17 7.52 1.80 8.48
CA HIS A 17 8.89 2.31 8.33
C HIS A 17 9.33 3.23 9.46
N CYS A 18 8.53 4.25 9.79
CA CYS A 18 8.93 5.24 10.80
C CYS A 18 8.30 5.02 12.17
N ARG A 19 7.44 4.00 12.33
CA ARG A 19 6.69 3.70 13.56
C ARG A 19 5.82 4.84 14.09
N LYS A 20 5.59 5.88 13.28
CA LYS A 20 4.67 6.97 13.61
C LYS A 20 3.26 6.44 13.74
N SER A 21 2.53 6.88 14.77
CA SER A 21 1.12 6.55 14.94
C SER A 21 0.28 7.04 13.76
N LEU A 22 -0.60 6.17 13.26
CA LEU A 22 -1.58 6.42 12.21
C LEU A 22 -2.98 6.35 12.82
N GLY A 23 -3.64 7.49 12.95
CA GLY A 23 -5.04 7.58 13.37
C GLY A 23 -6.00 7.17 12.25
N PRO A 24 -7.30 6.98 12.55
CA PRO A 24 -8.29 6.54 11.56
C PRO A 24 -8.40 7.45 10.33
N LYS A 25 -8.28 8.76 10.56
CA LYS A 25 -8.38 9.79 9.53
C LYS A 25 -7.07 10.04 8.78
N ASP A 26 -5.96 9.47 9.25
CA ASP A 26 -4.65 9.65 8.62
C ASP A 26 -4.57 8.81 7.35
N PRO A 27 -4.21 9.45 6.22
CA PRO A 27 -3.98 8.72 4.97
C PRO A 27 -2.78 7.79 5.14
N ARG A 28 -2.88 6.62 4.52
CA ARG A 28 -1.83 5.61 4.46
C ARG A 28 -1.83 4.96 3.08
N VAL A 29 -0.71 4.39 2.70
CA VAL A 29 -0.51 3.72 1.42
C VAL A 29 0.30 2.46 1.69
N LEU A 30 0.16 1.44 0.85
CA LEU A 30 0.97 0.24 0.95
C LEU A 30 2.32 0.47 0.25
N SER A 31 3.41 0.06 0.91
CA SER A 31 4.74 0.07 0.32
C SER A 31 4.81 -0.83 -0.90
N VAL A 32 5.45 -0.38 -1.98
CA VAL A 32 5.71 -1.24 -3.17
C VAL A 32 6.85 -2.25 -2.93
N PHE A 33 7.60 -2.08 -1.84
CA PHE A 33 8.70 -2.96 -1.45
C PHE A 33 8.23 -4.04 -0.48
N ASP A 34 7.53 -3.63 0.58
CA ASP A 34 7.21 -4.52 1.71
C ASP A 34 5.72 -4.88 1.79
N HIS A 35 4.88 -4.24 0.96
CA HIS A 35 3.42 -4.35 0.98
C HIS A 35 2.75 -4.01 2.33
N GLN A 36 3.48 -3.30 3.20
CA GLN A 36 3.00 -2.85 4.50
C GLN A 36 2.47 -1.42 4.47
N PRO A 37 1.53 -1.05 5.36
CA PRO A 37 1.01 0.31 5.46
C PRO A 37 2.08 1.27 5.97
N ILE A 38 2.32 2.30 5.17
CA ILE A 38 3.24 3.39 5.45
C ILE A 38 2.51 4.74 5.39
N CYS A 39 3.08 5.74 6.06
CA CYS A 39 2.59 7.11 5.96
C CYS A 39 3.00 7.75 4.62
N PRO A 40 2.30 8.80 4.16
CA PRO A 40 2.64 9.47 2.90
C PRO A 40 4.07 10.01 2.86
N ALA A 41 4.61 10.43 4.01
CA ALA A 41 5.99 10.90 4.08
C ALA A 41 7.00 9.76 3.78
N CYS A 42 6.76 8.55 4.29
CA CYS A 42 7.60 7.40 3.97
C CYS A 42 7.45 6.99 2.50
N LYS A 43 6.24 7.11 1.93
CA LYS A 43 6.03 6.87 0.51
C LYS A 43 6.83 7.83 -0.38
N GLN A 44 6.90 9.11 -0.03
CA GLN A 44 7.72 10.07 -0.75
C GLN A 44 9.21 9.74 -0.71
N VAL A 45 9.68 9.11 0.38
CA VAL A 45 11.06 8.61 0.47
C VAL A 45 11.24 7.38 -0.43
N GLU A 46 10.28 6.46 -0.45
CA GLU A 46 10.29 5.32 -1.37
C GLU A 46 10.36 5.75 -2.84
N GLU A 47 9.56 6.73 -3.22
CA GLU A 47 9.47 7.26 -4.59
C GLU A 47 10.77 7.92 -5.08
N GLN A 48 11.64 8.34 -4.16
CA GLN A 48 12.95 8.91 -4.48
C GLN A 48 14.04 7.85 -4.66
N ARG A 49 13.76 6.58 -4.33
CA ARG A 49 14.76 5.51 -4.49
C ARG A 49 14.98 5.22 -5.97
N PRO A 50 16.23 4.97 -6.40
CA PRO A 50 16.55 4.77 -7.82
C PRO A 50 15.89 3.52 -8.42
N ASP A 51 15.56 2.53 -7.58
CA ASP A 51 14.93 1.26 -7.93
C ASP A 51 13.38 1.31 -7.90
N PHE A 52 12.78 2.42 -7.48
CA PHE A 52 11.33 2.53 -7.32
C PHE A 52 10.55 2.24 -8.61
N ALA A 53 11.05 2.71 -9.76
CA ALA A 53 10.38 2.52 -11.04
C ALA A 53 10.30 1.04 -11.44
N ASP A 54 11.33 0.26 -11.13
CA ASP A 54 11.34 -1.17 -11.44
C ASP A 54 10.57 -1.98 -10.39
N GLN A 55 10.71 -1.61 -9.11
CA GLN A 55 9.94 -2.23 -8.03
C GLN A 55 8.43 -2.02 -8.21
N SER A 56 8.01 -0.83 -8.62
CA SER A 56 6.58 -0.53 -8.86
C SER A 56 6.01 -1.36 -10.02
N LYS A 57 6.76 -1.56 -11.10
CA LYS A 57 6.37 -2.46 -12.19
C LYS A 57 6.29 -3.91 -11.73
N GLN A 58 7.27 -4.37 -10.95
CA GLN A 58 7.27 -5.73 -10.41
C GLN A 58 6.04 -5.96 -9.51
N MET A 59 5.76 -5.02 -8.62
CA MET A 59 4.59 -5.10 -7.74
C MET A 59 3.27 -5.14 -8.54
N VAL A 60 3.17 -4.39 -9.64
CA VAL A 60 2.02 -4.46 -10.56
C VAL A 60 1.91 -5.84 -11.20
N ALA A 61 3.03 -6.41 -11.68
CA ALA A 61 3.05 -7.74 -12.27
C ALA A 61 2.64 -8.82 -11.26
N ASP A 62 3.16 -8.76 -10.04
CA ASP A 62 2.84 -9.68 -8.95
C ASP A 62 1.36 -9.60 -8.58
N CYS A 63 0.80 -8.38 -8.54
CA CYS A 63 -0.63 -8.19 -8.32
C CYS A 63 -1.48 -8.87 -9.41
N ILE A 64 -1.18 -8.61 -10.68
CA ILE A 64 -1.93 -9.17 -11.81
C ILE A 64 -1.85 -10.69 -11.76
N SER A 65 -0.67 -11.24 -11.48
CA SER A 65 -0.45 -12.68 -11.32
C SER A 65 -1.27 -13.27 -10.16
N ALA A 66 -1.27 -12.61 -8.99
CA ALA A 66 -1.95 -13.10 -7.78
C ALA A 66 -3.48 -12.98 -7.84
N THR A 67 -4.01 -11.96 -8.52
CA THR A 67 -5.44 -11.67 -8.56
C THR A 67 -6.12 -12.11 -9.84
N GLY A 68 -5.37 -12.36 -10.92
CA GLY A 68 -5.90 -12.62 -12.25
C GLY A 68 -6.68 -11.44 -12.84
N LYS A 69 -6.67 -10.28 -12.17
CA LYS A 69 -7.39 -9.07 -12.58
C LYS A 69 -6.36 -8.05 -13.09
N PRO A 70 -6.58 -7.42 -14.25
CA PRO A 70 -5.80 -6.27 -14.64
C PRO A 70 -6.02 -5.13 -13.64
N TYR A 71 -5.05 -4.22 -13.59
CA TYR A 71 -5.06 -3.03 -12.75
C TYR A 71 -6.38 -2.27 -12.90
N GLY A 72 -7.07 -1.93 -11.79
CA GLY A 72 -8.28 -1.10 -11.88
C GLY A 72 -9.39 -1.32 -10.86
N ASP A 73 -9.26 -2.27 -9.92
CA ASP A 73 -10.20 -2.35 -8.79
C ASP A 73 -9.84 -1.30 -7.72
N PRO A 74 -10.59 -0.19 -7.58
CA PRO A 74 -10.26 0.90 -6.66
C PRO A 74 -10.43 0.50 -5.18
N ALA A 75 -11.06 -0.64 -4.92
CA ALA A 75 -11.17 -1.26 -3.61
C ALA A 75 -10.14 -2.38 -3.41
N GLY A 76 -9.28 -2.64 -4.39
CA GLY A 76 -8.33 -3.74 -4.39
C GLY A 76 -7.04 -3.44 -3.65
N TYR A 77 -6.50 -4.45 -2.95
CA TYR A 77 -5.18 -4.44 -2.30
C TYR A 77 -4.08 -3.78 -3.16
N CYS A 78 -4.07 -4.08 -4.46
CA CYS A 78 -3.05 -3.58 -5.37
C CYS A 78 -3.15 -2.08 -5.66
N PHE A 79 -4.36 -1.54 -5.75
CA PHE A 79 -4.59 -0.12 -5.99
C PHE A 79 -4.02 0.72 -4.84
N HIS A 80 -4.12 0.21 -3.62
CA HIS A 80 -3.65 0.88 -2.41
C HIS A 80 -2.14 0.95 -2.23
N HIS A 81 -1.35 0.40 -3.16
CA HIS A 81 0.10 0.62 -3.22
C HIS A 81 0.48 1.94 -3.91
N PHE A 82 -0.48 2.54 -4.60
CA PHE A 82 -0.31 3.76 -5.39
C PHE A 82 -1.27 4.86 -4.96
N CYS A 83 -2.47 4.50 -4.52
CA CYS A 83 -3.46 5.44 -4.05
C CYS A 83 -3.59 5.38 -2.51
N PRO A 84 -3.34 6.50 -1.82
CA PRO A 84 -3.57 6.59 -0.40
C PRO A 84 -5.04 6.31 -0.06
N PHE A 85 -5.25 5.68 1.08
CA PHE A 85 -6.55 5.38 1.62
C PHE A 85 -6.59 5.69 3.12
N LYS A 86 -7.80 5.69 3.69
CA LYS A 86 -8.02 5.89 5.12
C LYS A 86 -8.67 4.64 5.69
N CYS A 87 -8.45 4.41 6.98
CA CYS A 87 -9.21 3.38 7.69
C CYS A 87 -10.69 3.80 7.66
N LYS A 88 -11.55 2.93 7.14
CA LYS A 88 -13.00 3.10 7.22
C LYS A 88 -13.42 2.45 8.54
N GLU A 89 -13.92 3.27 9.46
CA GLU A 89 -14.49 2.83 10.74
C GLU A 89 -15.66 1.87 10.54
#